data_AF-A0A1M7SJF5-F1
#
_entry.id   AF-A0A1M7SJF5-F1
#
_cell.length_a   1.000
_cell.length_b   1.000
_cell.length_c   1.000
_cell.angle_alpha   90.00
_cell.angle_beta   90.00
_cell.angle_gamma   90.00
#
_symmetry.space_group_name_H-M   'P 1'
#
loop_
_entity.id
_entity.type
_entity.pdbx_description
1 polymer ?
#
loop_
_entity_poly.entity_id
_entity_poly.type
_entity_poly.pdbx_seq_one_letter_code
_entity_poly.pdbx_strand_id
1 'polypeptide(L)'
;MKQKKNDYKKVNKVYKLSQSGKLLIDRIRKTRLRVTILAVIVFFIALIGVFQLMFSENWTLKNSNKLNSGMTSVVDESTETVSSTVHDTENLESEETIESSPTSNSALEIGTKGGQLTNEESTILIPPSNNSEKTERRDEVTVGDAAKDSEEDSKNDKTKESIAESNKQETIADPELIKLEENQKSEEHSIDQQIDKLNSISNSKSSSQKYSFVVAFGVSVFDNPKSLNVIDQLRYATYVTKIDETVENSVSYSKISYKTGKGTVEGWVRSQFLSDSLKPITGEEYKELSFEPVKKISGRISNVRGIYLTRSSVSNREKIAKWVSFAKSTNLNAFVIDVKDDEGFMLFKTNAAAKFVPSANDKAYYTKDEFKAIAKELKEKGFYLIARIVCFKDPSYARAHMDRAIVYKDTGAPYMGVYKVPWASAYDRQLWEYNVEVAKEAAEVGFDEIQYDYVRFPEIRKEERNKLDLRKPGNETFAEAIQKFLIYSKKELDEYNIPLAADIFGLVSTAVDDVGIGQYWEAVTNVVDYVCPMVYPSHYANGSFGLSVPDAYPYETIYRALSDGIRRNNHIPTPARIRPWLQSFTATWVRGHIVYDENAIRKQIKAAKDLGINEYMLWNASNNYKNMWYE
;
A
#
# COMPACT_ATOMS: atom_id res chain seq x y z
N MET A 1 -17.69 34.52 2.40
CA MET A 1 -18.33 33.19 2.59
C MET A 1 -18.65 32.43 1.29
N LYS A 2 -19.33 33.00 0.28
CA LYS A 2 -19.75 32.26 -0.94
C LYS A 2 -18.64 31.44 -1.64
N GLN A 3 -17.41 31.97 -1.70
CA GLN A 3 -16.27 31.36 -2.41
C GLN A 3 -15.94 29.94 -1.93
N LYS A 4 -15.78 29.72 -0.61
CA LYS A 4 -15.58 28.38 -0.02
C LYS A 4 -16.66 27.36 -0.40
N LYS A 5 -17.88 27.79 -0.76
CA LYS A 5 -18.99 26.88 -1.15
C LYS A 5 -18.79 26.29 -2.56
N ASN A 6 -17.91 26.87 -3.38
CA ASN A 6 -17.56 26.35 -4.71
C ASN A 6 -16.41 25.34 -4.67
N ASP A 7 -15.41 25.55 -3.80
CA ASP A 7 -14.28 24.61 -3.65
C ASP A 7 -14.75 23.25 -3.13
N TYR A 8 -15.62 23.26 -2.12
CA TYR A 8 -16.30 22.04 -1.64
C TYR A 8 -17.14 21.35 -2.72
N LYS A 9 -17.63 22.06 -3.74
CA LYS A 9 -18.33 21.46 -4.89
C LYS A 9 -17.39 20.76 -5.89
N LYS A 10 -16.11 21.11 -5.96
CA LYS A 10 -15.12 20.37 -6.77
C LYS A 10 -14.82 19.01 -6.13
N VAL A 11 -14.52 18.98 -4.82
CA VAL A 11 -14.20 17.75 -4.08
C VAL A 11 -15.36 16.74 -4.10
N ASN A 12 -16.59 17.23 -3.90
CA ASN A 12 -17.77 16.38 -3.73
C ASN A 12 -18.31 15.73 -5.04
N LYS A 13 -17.52 15.73 -6.12
CA LYS A 13 -17.87 15.09 -7.42
C LYS A 13 -17.15 13.76 -7.67
N VAL A 14 -16.22 13.36 -6.79
CA VAL A 14 -15.34 12.18 -7.01
C VAL A 14 -15.91 10.88 -6.40
N TYR A 15 -16.57 10.95 -5.24
CA TYR A 15 -16.92 9.74 -4.46
C TYR A 15 -18.43 9.45 -4.39
N LYS A 16 -18.98 8.96 -5.51
CA LYS A 16 -20.11 8.02 -5.49
C LYS A 16 -19.62 6.65 -5.95
N LEU A 17 -19.97 5.60 -5.22
CA LEU A 17 -19.73 4.20 -5.64
C LEU A 17 -20.29 3.99 -7.06
N SER A 18 -19.39 3.76 -8.01
CA SER A 18 -19.74 3.58 -9.42
C SER A 18 -20.59 2.33 -9.61
N GLN A 19 -21.33 2.25 -10.73
CA GLN A 19 -22.01 1.00 -11.10
C GLN A 19 -21.01 -0.18 -11.16
N SER A 20 -19.77 0.08 -11.61
CA SER A 20 -18.67 -0.90 -11.62
C SER A 20 -18.38 -1.46 -10.21
N GLY A 21 -18.37 -0.63 -9.17
CA GLY A 21 -18.19 -1.09 -7.78
C GLY A 21 -19.36 -1.96 -7.29
N LYS A 22 -20.60 -1.62 -7.65
CA LYS A 22 -21.78 -2.45 -7.34
C LYS A 22 -21.75 -3.80 -8.08
N LEU A 23 -21.38 -3.79 -9.36
CA LEU A 23 -21.23 -4.98 -10.18
C LEU A 23 -20.06 -5.85 -9.73
N LEU A 24 -18.98 -5.27 -9.20
CA LEU A 24 -17.87 -6.00 -8.60
C LEU A 24 -18.32 -6.74 -7.32
N ILE A 25 -19.12 -6.10 -6.45
CA ILE A 25 -19.69 -6.75 -5.26
C ILE A 25 -20.62 -7.92 -5.65
N ASP A 26 -21.48 -7.75 -6.65
CA ASP A 26 -22.35 -8.82 -7.14
C ASP A 26 -21.56 -9.96 -7.81
N ARG A 27 -20.49 -9.63 -8.54
CA ARG A 27 -19.54 -10.60 -9.09
C ARG A 27 -18.81 -11.36 -7.98
N ILE A 28 -18.34 -10.70 -6.92
CA ILE A 28 -17.71 -11.35 -5.76
C ILE A 28 -18.68 -12.31 -5.05
N ARG A 29 -19.96 -11.94 -4.90
CA ARG A 29 -20.99 -12.84 -4.36
C ARG A 29 -21.17 -14.09 -5.23
N LYS A 30 -21.30 -13.91 -6.55
CA LYS A 30 -21.46 -15.02 -7.51
C LYS A 30 -20.20 -15.89 -7.64
N THR A 31 -19.01 -15.30 -7.55
CA THR A 31 -17.73 -16.03 -7.51
C THR A 31 -17.60 -16.82 -6.21
N ARG A 32 -17.91 -16.26 -5.04
CA ARG A 32 -17.94 -17.01 -3.77
C ARG A 32 -18.87 -18.22 -3.87
N LEU A 33 -20.10 -18.04 -4.36
CA LEU A 33 -21.06 -19.14 -4.52
C LEU A 33 -20.50 -20.24 -5.44
N ARG A 34 -19.90 -19.88 -6.58
CA ARG A 34 -19.26 -20.83 -7.51
C ARG A 34 -18.04 -21.54 -6.91
N VAL A 35 -17.19 -20.83 -6.18
CA VAL A 35 -16.02 -21.41 -5.50
C VAL A 35 -16.44 -22.37 -4.39
N THR A 36 -17.48 -22.04 -3.61
CA THR A 36 -18.05 -22.95 -2.61
C THR A 36 -18.63 -24.21 -3.26
N ILE A 37 -19.40 -24.08 -4.35
CA ILE A 37 -19.93 -25.23 -5.08
C ILE A 37 -18.80 -26.10 -5.64
N LEU A 38 -17.77 -25.49 -6.26
CA LEU A 38 -16.64 -26.23 -6.82
C LEU A 38 -15.81 -26.93 -5.73
N ALA A 39 -15.60 -26.28 -4.58
CA ALA A 39 -14.93 -26.89 -3.44
C ALA A 39 -15.71 -28.07 -2.85
N VAL A 40 -17.05 -27.97 -2.78
CA VAL A 40 -17.91 -29.10 -2.38
C VAL A 40 -17.84 -30.25 -3.39
N ILE A 41 -17.86 -29.97 -4.70
CA ILE A 41 -17.71 -31.00 -5.75
C ILE A 41 -16.35 -31.69 -5.65
N VAL A 42 -15.25 -30.94 -5.53
CA VAL A 42 -13.89 -31.49 -5.37
C VAL A 42 -13.77 -32.29 -4.07
N PHE A 43 -14.38 -31.83 -2.98
CA PHE A 43 -14.44 -32.59 -1.73
C PHE A 43 -15.18 -33.93 -1.89
N PHE A 44 -16.33 -33.96 -2.56
CA PHE A 44 -17.05 -35.22 -2.82
C PHE A 44 -16.30 -36.14 -3.80
N ILE A 45 -15.63 -35.61 -4.82
CA ILE A 45 -14.80 -36.42 -5.73
C ILE A 45 -13.61 -37.03 -4.96
N ALA A 46 -12.94 -36.26 -4.12
CA ALA A 46 -11.87 -36.76 -3.25
C ALA A 46 -12.39 -37.81 -2.25
N LEU A 47 -13.57 -37.58 -1.66
CA LEU A 47 -14.22 -38.52 -0.75
C LEU A 47 -14.55 -39.84 -1.45
N ILE A 48 -15.06 -39.80 -2.68
CA ILE A 48 -15.34 -41.00 -3.51
C ILE A 48 -14.04 -41.74 -3.86
N GLY A 49 -12.97 -41.03 -4.22
CA GLY A 49 -11.66 -41.64 -4.48
C GLY A 49 -11.07 -42.33 -3.24
N VAL A 50 -11.18 -41.70 -2.07
CA VAL A 50 -10.80 -42.32 -0.79
C VAL A 50 -11.71 -43.52 -0.48
N PHE A 51 -13.01 -43.45 -0.74
CA PHE A 51 -13.93 -44.58 -0.54
C PHE A 51 -13.57 -45.76 -1.45
N GLN A 52 -13.25 -45.53 -2.72
CA GLN A 52 -12.82 -46.58 -3.65
C GLN A 52 -11.50 -47.22 -3.21
N LEU A 53 -10.53 -46.44 -2.72
CA LEU A 53 -9.27 -46.94 -2.16
C LEU A 53 -9.45 -47.71 -0.84
N MET A 54 -10.43 -47.35 -0.02
CA MET A 54 -10.72 -48.01 1.27
C MET A 54 -11.52 -49.31 1.12
N PHE A 55 -12.14 -49.55 -0.03
CA PHE A 55 -13.02 -50.71 -0.28
C PHE A 55 -12.63 -51.58 -1.49
N SER A 56 -11.51 -51.30 -2.17
CA SER A 56 -11.03 -52.13 -3.29
C SER A 56 -10.50 -53.51 -2.88
N GLU A 57 -10.14 -53.70 -1.60
CA GLU A 57 -9.62 -54.96 -1.06
C GLU A 57 -10.48 -55.50 0.09
N ASN A 58 -11.70 -55.96 -0.20
CA ASN A 58 -12.35 -57.16 0.41
C ASN A 58 -13.83 -57.33 -0.03
N TRP A 59 -14.09 -57.92 -1.21
CA TRP A 59 -15.40 -58.54 -1.48
C TRP A 59 -15.34 -59.68 -2.53
N THR A 60 -14.78 -60.82 -2.15
CA THR A 60 -14.87 -62.06 -2.97
C THR A 60 -14.87 -63.34 -2.11
N LEU A 61 -16.02 -63.72 -1.54
CA LEU A 61 -16.67 -65.01 -1.87
C LEU A 61 -18.05 -65.22 -1.20
N LYS A 62 -18.85 -66.07 -1.86
CA LYS A 62 -19.97 -66.88 -1.33
C LYS A 62 -21.03 -66.17 -0.45
N ASN A 63 -22.23 -66.05 -1.03
CA ASN A 63 -23.13 -67.20 -0.89
C ASN A 63 -24.06 -67.37 -2.10
N SER A 64 -24.52 -68.59 -2.35
CA SER A 64 -25.45 -68.92 -3.43
C SER A 64 -26.85 -69.20 -2.87
N ASN A 65 -27.91 -68.67 -3.50
CA ASN A 65 -29.05 -69.45 -4.01
C ASN A 65 -30.29 -68.62 -4.47
N LYS A 66 -31.00 -69.22 -5.44
CA LYS A 66 -32.46 -69.13 -5.74
C LYS A 66 -33.10 -67.87 -6.39
N LEU A 67 -33.68 -68.17 -7.57
CA LEU A 67 -35.00 -67.74 -8.12
C LEU A 67 -35.22 -66.34 -8.75
N ASN A 68 -35.26 -66.34 -10.08
CA ASN A 68 -36.39 -66.03 -10.98
C ASN A 68 -37.22 -64.72 -10.92
N SER A 69 -37.47 -64.21 -12.13
CA SER A 69 -38.71 -63.57 -12.68
C SER A 69 -38.91 -62.04 -12.60
N GLY A 70 -39.59 -61.49 -13.64
CA GLY A 70 -39.93 -60.05 -13.83
C GLY A 70 -38.76 -59.20 -14.37
N MET A 71 -38.72 -58.62 -15.58
CA MET A 71 -39.70 -58.30 -16.65
C MET A 71 -40.62 -57.10 -16.36
N THR A 72 -40.61 -56.10 -17.28
CA THR A 72 -41.49 -54.89 -17.41
C THR A 72 -41.51 -53.89 -16.21
N SER A 73 -41.27 -52.57 -16.30
CA SER A 73 -41.53 -51.47 -17.28
C SER A 73 -42.92 -50.81 -17.21
N VAL A 74 -43.03 -49.52 -17.64
CA VAL A 74 -44.18 -48.55 -17.67
C VAL A 74 -43.97 -47.44 -16.62
N VAL A 75 -43.56 -46.21 -17.01
CA VAL A 75 -44.37 -45.01 -17.46
C VAL A 75 -45.20 -44.43 -16.28
N ASP A 76 -45.02 -43.22 -15.75
CA ASP A 76 -44.76 -41.84 -16.27
C ASP A 76 -46.06 -41.01 -16.44
N GLU A 77 -45.95 -39.67 -16.45
CA GLU A 77 -47.00 -38.62 -16.45
C GLU A 77 -47.82 -38.48 -15.13
N SER A 78 -47.93 -37.30 -14.47
CA SER A 78 -48.40 -35.94 -14.84
C SER A 78 -49.95 -35.84 -14.88
N THR A 79 -50.67 -34.79 -14.45
CA THR A 79 -50.47 -33.31 -14.50
C THR A 79 -51.24 -32.53 -13.38
N GLU A 80 -50.92 -31.23 -13.19
CA GLU A 80 -51.80 -30.01 -13.06
C GLU A 80 -53.09 -29.95 -12.14
N THR A 81 -53.68 -28.83 -11.67
CA THR A 81 -53.37 -27.36 -11.61
C THR A 81 -54.29 -26.55 -10.62
N VAL A 82 -53.73 -25.53 -9.93
CA VAL A 82 -54.22 -24.10 -9.79
C VAL A 82 -55.46 -23.65 -8.93
N SER A 83 -55.15 -22.78 -7.93
CA SER A 83 -55.84 -21.51 -7.48
C SER A 83 -57.00 -21.43 -6.44
N SER A 84 -56.88 -20.40 -5.57
CA SER A 84 -57.93 -19.53 -4.93
C SER A 84 -58.93 -20.14 -3.90
N THR A 85 -59.46 -19.46 -2.87
CA THR A 85 -59.37 -18.04 -2.38
C THR A 85 -59.80 -17.88 -0.90
N VAL A 86 -59.06 -17.09 -0.09
CA VAL A 86 -59.49 -15.94 0.78
C VAL A 86 -60.52 -16.08 1.95
N HIS A 87 -60.36 -15.23 2.99
CA HIS A 87 -61.20 -14.93 4.20
C HIS A 87 -61.22 -16.00 5.34
N ASP A 88 -61.35 -15.68 6.65
CA ASP A 88 -61.25 -14.39 7.41
C ASP A 88 -61.07 -14.58 8.94
N THR A 89 -60.49 -13.56 9.64
CA THR A 89 -60.65 -13.18 11.08
C THR A 89 -60.32 -14.23 12.19
N GLU A 90 -60.16 -13.94 13.50
CA GLU A 90 -60.49 -12.80 14.40
C GLU A 90 -59.33 -12.36 15.35
N ASN A 91 -59.55 -11.28 16.13
CA ASN A 91 -58.66 -10.70 17.16
C ASN A 91 -58.85 -11.31 18.56
N LEU A 92 -57.93 -11.01 19.49
CA LEU A 92 -58.27 -10.63 20.89
C LEU A 92 -57.12 -9.82 21.54
N GLU A 93 -57.46 -8.88 22.44
CA GLU A 93 -56.55 -7.84 22.99
C GLU A 93 -56.55 -7.77 24.54
N SER A 94 -55.43 -7.35 25.14
CA SER A 94 -55.22 -6.66 26.45
C SER A 94 -53.69 -6.54 26.64
N GLU A 95 -53.03 -5.40 26.94
CA GLU A 95 -53.13 -4.46 28.09
C GLU A 95 -52.76 -5.15 29.44
N GLU A 96 -51.88 -4.62 30.31
CA GLU A 96 -51.69 -3.22 30.72
C GLU A 96 -50.21 -2.70 30.88
N THR A 97 -50.16 -1.41 31.24
CA THR A 97 -49.14 -0.36 31.44
C THR A 97 -48.04 -0.57 32.53
N ILE A 98 -46.80 -0.07 32.34
CA ILE A 98 -46.14 1.19 32.82
C ILE A 98 -45.92 1.34 34.36
N GLU A 99 -44.66 1.43 34.82
CA GLU A 99 -44.13 2.55 35.66
C GLU A 99 -42.57 2.59 35.79
N SER A 100 -42.00 3.36 36.74
CA SER A 100 -40.64 3.96 36.63
C SER A 100 -39.69 3.89 37.87
N SER A 101 -38.46 4.44 37.71
CA SER A 101 -37.29 4.51 38.63
C SER A 101 -37.51 5.33 39.93
N PRO A 102 -36.55 5.53 40.90
CA PRO A 102 -35.07 5.31 40.90
C PRO A 102 -34.35 4.93 42.26
N THR A 103 -33.00 5.07 42.29
CA THR A 103 -32.09 5.49 43.42
C THR A 103 -31.55 4.55 44.55
N SER A 104 -30.23 4.24 44.43
CA SER A 104 -29.11 4.57 45.38
C SER A 104 -28.72 3.75 46.65
N ASN A 105 -27.39 3.72 46.87
CA ASN A 105 -26.59 3.67 48.13
C ASN A 105 -26.32 2.38 48.95
N SER A 106 -25.06 1.89 48.88
CA SER A 106 -24.12 1.54 49.99
C SER A 106 -22.84 0.92 49.36
N ALA A 107 -21.56 1.22 49.68
CA ALA A 107 -20.81 1.65 50.88
C ALA A 107 -20.01 0.49 51.53
N LEU A 108 -18.66 0.52 51.42
CA LEU A 108 -17.72 -0.33 52.16
C LEU A 108 -16.27 0.18 52.03
N GLU A 109 -15.54 0.33 53.15
CA GLU A 109 -14.12 0.71 53.23
C GLU A 109 -13.25 -0.41 53.83
N ILE A 110 -12.16 -0.82 53.17
CA ILE A 110 -10.89 -1.42 53.72
C ILE A 110 -9.79 -1.15 52.64
N GLY A 111 -8.52 -0.85 52.93
CA GLY A 111 -7.85 -0.54 54.19
C GLY A 111 -6.31 -0.63 54.11
N THR A 112 -5.64 0.54 54.16
CA THR A 112 -4.23 0.82 54.55
C THR A 112 -3.07 -0.18 54.30
N LYS A 113 -2.08 0.25 53.49
CA LYS A 113 -0.60 0.23 53.71
C LYS A 113 0.11 0.65 52.41
N GLY A 114 1.29 1.28 52.37
CA GLY A 114 2.16 1.72 53.47
C GLY A 114 3.65 1.51 53.09
N GLY A 115 4.30 2.53 52.52
CA GLY A 115 5.71 2.50 52.08
C GLY A 115 6.22 3.91 51.74
N GLN A 116 7.51 4.18 51.94
CA GLN A 116 8.11 5.52 52.05
C GLN A 116 9.45 5.60 51.28
N LEU A 117 10.11 6.78 51.31
CA LEU A 117 11.48 7.15 50.87
C LEU A 117 11.55 7.83 49.47
N THR A 118 12.32 8.91 49.21
CA THR A 118 12.96 9.98 50.05
C THR A 118 13.45 11.12 49.13
N ASN A 119 13.54 12.36 49.65
CA ASN A 119 14.46 13.48 49.30
C ASN A 119 14.44 14.05 47.84
N GLU A 120 14.26 15.36 47.62
CA GLU A 120 15.25 16.49 47.60
C GLU A 120 16.24 16.41 46.41
N GLU A 121 16.72 17.50 45.79
CA GLU A 121 16.80 18.92 46.19
C GLU A 121 16.24 19.91 45.12
N SER A 122 16.33 21.22 45.42
CA SER A 122 15.97 22.35 44.55
C SER A 122 17.09 23.39 44.47
N THR A 123 17.34 24.00 43.30
CA THR A 123 18.26 25.16 43.15
C THR A 123 17.73 26.20 42.15
N ILE A 124 18.21 27.45 42.24
CA ILE A 124 17.54 28.68 41.79
C ILE A 124 18.30 29.42 40.67
N LEU A 125 17.61 30.32 39.97
CA LEU A 125 18.09 31.23 38.91
C LEU A 125 19.27 32.15 39.32
N ILE A 126 20.06 32.61 38.33
CA ILE A 126 20.22 34.03 37.92
C ILE A 126 21.26 34.19 36.78
N PRO A 127 21.10 35.16 35.82
CA PRO A 127 22.02 35.36 34.70
C PRO A 127 22.92 36.62 34.80
N PRO A 128 23.95 36.72 33.95
CA PRO A 128 24.42 37.97 33.33
C PRO A 128 24.44 37.87 31.79
N SER A 129 24.72 38.90 30.98
CA SER A 129 24.41 40.35 30.97
C SER A 129 25.16 40.94 29.75
N ASN A 130 24.67 42.01 29.11
CA ASN A 130 25.36 42.65 27.98
C ASN A 130 26.77 43.15 28.36
N ASN A 131 27.66 43.24 27.37
CA ASN A 131 28.47 44.47 27.21
C ASN A 131 28.83 44.75 25.74
N SER A 132 29.29 45.97 25.44
CA SER A 132 29.44 46.48 24.07
C SER A 132 30.71 47.30 23.86
N GLU A 133 31.41 47.08 22.75
CA GLU A 133 32.33 48.03 22.09
C GLU A 133 32.30 47.71 20.59
N LYS A 134 32.04 48.61 19.63
CA LYS A 134 32.59 49.94 19.30
C LYS A 134 34.06 49.95 18.86
N THR A 135 34.27 49.93 17.55
CA THR A 135 35.36 50.65 16.89
C THR A 135 34.85 51.29 15.58
N GLU A 136 35.28 52.51 15.29
CA GLU A 136 34.87 53.30 14.12
C GLU A 136 36.08 53.60 13.22
N ARG A 137 35.91 53.47 11.89
CA ARG A 137 36.43 54.33 10.78
C ARG A 137 36.17 53.62 9.44
N ARG A 138 35.59 54.30 8.43
CA ARG A 138 36.22 55.19 7.42
C ARG A 138 37.24 54.41 6.55
N ASP A 139 37.30 54.61 5.23
CA ASP A 139 37.02 55.84 4.48
C ASP A 139 35.93 55.77 3.40
N GLU A 140 35.46 56.96 3.00
CA GLU A 140 34.72 57.22 1.75
C GLU A 140 35.70 57.75 0.69
N VAL A 141 35.55 57.33 -0.57
CA VAL A 141 36.04 58.07 -1.75
C VAL A 141 34.96 58.01 -2.85
N THR A 142 34.84 59.08 -3.63
CA THR A 142 33.61 59.45 -4.35
C THR A 142 33.84 59.69 -5.85
N VAL A 143 32.76 59.60 -6.64
CA VAL A 143 32.59 60.10 -8.03
C VAL A 143 33.39 59.34 -9.13
N GLY A 144 32.84 59.05 -10.31
CA GLY A 144 31.46 59.26 -10.78
C GLY A 144 31.26 58.97 -12.29
N ASP A 145 30.09 59.36 -12.80
CA ASP A 145 29.67 59.61 -14.20
C ASP A 145 30.05 58.61 -15.32
N ALA A 146 29.11 57.84 -15.88
CA ALA A 146 28.19 58.20 -17.01
C ALA A 146 28.74 57.67 -18.37
N ALA A 147 27.97 57.44 -19.45
CA ALA A 147 26.54 57.66 -19.75
C ALA A 147 26.05 56.67 -20.85
N LYS A 148 24.73 56.66 -21.16
CA LYS A 148 24.07 56.67 -22.51
C LYS A 148 24.61 55.82 -23.69
N ASP A 149 23.85 55.34 -24.68
CA ASP A 149 22.40 55.17 -25.02
C ASP A 149 22.35 53.81 -25.83
N SER A 150 21.36 53.34 -26.60
CA SER A 150 20.05 53.82 -27.08
C SER A 150 19.09 52.64 -27.35
N GLU A 151 17.90 52.95 -27.85
CA GLU A 151 16.99 52.02 -28.56
C GLU A 151 17.22 52.12 -30.08
N GLU A 152 16.66 51.20 -30.89
CA GLU A 152 15.77 51.61 -32.01
C GLU A 152 14.86 50.48 -32.53
N ASP A 153 13.86 50.87 -33.31
CA ASP A 153 12.66 50.12 -33.72
C ASP A 153 12.77 49.60 -35.18
N SER A 154 11.93 48.66 -35.60
CA SER A 154 11.34 48.68 -36.97
C SER A 154 10.31 47.57 -37.22
N LYS A 155 9.32 47.91 -38.07
CA LYS A 155 8.17 47.09 -38.47
C LYS A 155 8.29 46.68 -39.93
N ASN A 156 7.59 45.61 -40.33
CA ASN A 156 6.76 45.66 -41.54
C ASN A 156 5.66 44.59 -41.56
N ASP A 157 4.79 44.67 -42.57
CA ASP A 157 3.39 44.20 -42.54
C ASP A 157 2.94 43.56 -43.89
N LYS A 158 1.77 42.88 -43.86
CA LYS A 158 0.82 42.57 -44.97
C LYS A 158 0.83 41.22 -45.71
N THR A 159 -0.41 40.66 -45.78
CA THR A 159 -1.08 39.99 -46.93
C THR A 159 -0.59 38.62 -47.44
N LYS A 160 -1.42 37.74 -48.03
CA LYS A 160 -2.87 37.42 -47.85
C LYS A 160 -3.22 36.14 -48.65
N GLU A 161 -4.23 35.38 -48.22
CA GLU A 161 -5.14 34.51 -49.02
C GLU A 161 -4.60 33.44 -50.01
N SER A 162 -4.91 32.16 -49.69
CA SER A 162 -5.76 31.24 -50.49
C SER A 162 -5.19 29.86 -50.94
N ILE A 163 -5.96 28.82 -50.55
CA ILE A 163 -6.31 27.56 -51.26
C ILE A 163 -5.21 26.50 -51.49
N ALA A 164 -5.62 25.25 -51.33
CA ALA A 164 -4.81 24.04 -51.30
C ALA A 164 -4.53 23.44 -52.70
N GLU A 165 -3.48 22.62 -52.78
CA GLU A 165 -3.67 21.22 -53.17
C GLU A 165 -2.61 20.29 -52.54
N SER A 166 -2.80 18.98 -52.67
CA SER A 166 -2.04 17.96 -51.94
C SER A 166 -0.69 17.63 -52.57
N ASN A 167 0.32 17.37 -51.73
CA ASN A 167 1.38 16.43 -52.10
C ASN A 167 1.87 15.63 -50.90
N LYS A 168 2.36 14.41 -51.14
CA LYS A 168 2.92 13.55 -50.09
C LYS A 168 4.32 14.06 -49.73
N GLN A 169 4.56 14.28 -48.44
CA GLN A 169 5.91 14.22 -47.88
C GLN A 169 5.98 13.02 -46.95
N GLU A 170 6.93 12.13 -47.20
CA GLU A 170 7.36 11.13 -46.24
C GLU A 170 7.99 11.87 -45.06
N THR A 171 7.57 11.54 -43.83
CA THR A 171 8.18 12.09 -42.62
C THR A 171 9.58 11.51 -42.47
N ILE A 172 10.57 12.22 -43.01
CA ILE A 172 11.97 12.07 -42.60
C ILE A 172 11.99 12.41 -41.11
N ALA A 173 12.07 11.38 -40.26
CA ALA A 173 12.21 11.58 -38.83
C ALA A 173 13.52 12.32 -38.55
N ASP A 174 13.45 13.33 -37.68
CA ASP A 174 14.60 14.19 -37.38
C ASP A 174 15.77 13.33 -36.85
N PRO A 175 16.98 13.41 -37.44
CA PRO A 175 18.15 12.69 -36.95
C PRO A 175 18.49 12.96 -35.48
N GLU A 176 18.04 14.08 -34.90
CA GLU A 176 18.19 14.38 -33.48
C GLU A 176 17.15 13.64 -32.63
N LEU A 177 15.89 13.54 -33.08
CA LEU A 177 14.88 12.67 -32.46
C LEU A 177 15.24 11.18 -32.53
N ILE A 178 15.79 10.70 -33.65
CA ILE A 178 16.24 9.31 -33.78
C ILE A 178 17.33 9.01 -32.74
N LYS A 179 18.34 9.89 -32.60
CA LYS A 179 19.39 9.73 -31.59
C LYS A 179 18.88 9.81 -30.16
N LEU A 180 17.88 10.65 -29.90
CA LEU A 180 17.23 10.71 -28.59
C LEU A 180 16.49 9.40 -28.29
N GLU A 181 15.74 8.85 -29.23
CA GLU A 181 15.09 7.53 -29.11
C GLU A 181 16.11 6.38 -28.93
N GLU A 182 17.22 6.39 -29.67
CA GLU A 182 18.28 5.37 -29.57
C GLU A 182 18.99 5.42 -28.20
N ASN A 183 19.36 6.62 -27.74
CA ASN A 183 19.95 6.81 -26.41
C ASN A 183 18.97 6.38 -25.31
N GLN A 184 17.70 6.77 -25.38
CA GLN A 184 16.68 6.40 -24.39
C GLN A 184 16.45 4.89 -24.35
N LYS A 185 16.38 4.22 -25.51
CA LYS A 185 16.32 2.74 -25.58
C LYS A 185 17.56 2.10 -24.97
N SER A 186 18.74 2.72 -25.07
CA SER A 186 19.97 2.25 -24.41
C SER A 186 19.94 2.42 -22.88
N GLU A 187 19.38 3.51 -22.37
CA GLU A 187 19.21 3.77 -20.93
C GLU A 187 18.19 2.81 -20.31
N GLU A 188 17.01 2.64 -20.95
CA GLU A 188 15.97 1.69 -20.53
C GLU A 188 16.51 0.25 -20.52
N HIS A 189 17.24 -0.14 -21.57
CA HIS A 189 17.88 -1.46 -21.64
C HIS A 189 18.99 -1.64 -20.60
N SER A 190 19.72 -0.58 -20.25
CA SER A 190 20.74 -0.59 -19.19
C SER A 190 20.13 -0.83 -17.80
N ILE A 191 18.99 -0.18 -17.50
CA ILE A 191 18.26 -0.39 -16.24
C ILE A 191 17.69 -1.82 -16.16
N ASP A 192 17.12 -2.35 -17.25
CA ASP A 192 16.65 -3.75 -17.26
C ASP A 192 17.81 -4.76 -17.15
N GLN A 193 18.95 -4.52 -17.83
CA GLN A 193 20.16 -5.32 -17.63
C GLN A 193 20.69 -5.23 -16.18
N GLN A 194 20.62 -4.06 -15.54
CA GLN A 194 21.00 -3.88 -14.13
C GLN A 194 20.11 -4.74 -13.22
N ILE A 195 18.80 -4.80 -13.49
CA ILE A 195 17.80 -5.57 -12.75
C ILE A 195 17.97 -7.07 -12.97
N ASP A 196 18.10 -7.54 -14.21
CA ASP A 196 18.28 -8.97 -14.49
C ASP A 196 19.63 -9.50 -14.02
N LYS A 197 20.66 -8.64 -14.02
CA LYS A 197 21.95 -8.92 -13.35
C LYS A 197 21.82 -9.01 -11.83
N LEU A 198 20.94 -8.25 -11.19
CA LEU A 198 20.66 -8.38 -9.76
C LEU A 198 19.91 -9.68 -9.45
N ASN A 199 18.87 -9.99 -10.23
CA ASN A 199 18.12 -11.25 -10.10
C ASN A 199 19.03 -12.48 -10.27
N SER A 200 19.92 -12.47 -11.26
CA SER A 200 20.88 -13.57 -11.48
C SER A 200 22.05 -13.62 -10.48
N ILE A 201 22.49 -12.50 -9.92
CA ILE A 201 23.46 -12.48 -8.80
C ILE A 201 22.84 -13.03 -7.52
N SER A 202 21.56 -12.74 -7.24
CA SER A 202 20.83 -13.37 -6.13
C SER A 202 20.74 -14.89 -6.31
N ASN A 203 20.31 -15.35 -7.49
CA ASN A 203 20.21 -16.78 -7.82
C ASN A 203 21.54 -17.55 -7.73
N SER A 204 22.69 -16.88 -7.86
CA SER A 204 24.02 -17.51 -7.88
C SER A 204 24.76 -17.49 -6.53
N LYS A 205 24.16 -16.91 -5.47
CA LYS A 205 24.69 -16.94 -4.09
C LYS A 205 23.84 -17.77 -3.12
N SER A 206 23.25 -18.86 -3.60
CA SER A 206 22.61 -19.86 -2.75
C SER A 206 23.64 -20.61 -1.89
N SER A 207 23.86 -20.11 -0.66
CA SER A 207 24.46 -20.91 0.41
C SER A 207 23.38 -21.83 0.98
N SER A 208 23.31 -23.08 0.47
CA SER A 208 22.47 -24.20 0.96
C SER A 208 21.16 -23.75 1.63
N GLN A 209 20.22 -23.30 0.80
CA GLN A 209 18.97 -22.64 1.23
C GLN A 209 18.24 -23.41 2.34
N LYS A 210 18.17 -22.79 3.52
CA LYS A 210 17.45 -23.28 4.70
C LYS A 210 15.97 -22.87 4.70
N TYR A 211 15.33 -22.75 3.54
CA TYR A 211 13.94 -22.29 3.49
C TYR A 211 13.18 -22.89 2.32
N SER A 212 11.89 -23.11 2.55
CA SER A 212 10.96 -23.70 1.59
C SER A 212 9.57 -23.13 1.77
N PHE A 213 8.68 -23.41 0.81
CA PHE A 213 7.29 -23.01 0.79
C PHE A 213 6.37 -24.22 0.66
N VAL A 214 5.19 -24.16 1.29
CA VAL A 214 4.23 -25.27 1.34
C VAL A 214 3.44 -25.38 0.04
N VAL A 215 3.71 -26.43 -0.75
CA VAL A 215 3.09 -26.69 -2.08
C VAL A 215 1.80 -27.52 -2.02
N ALA A 216 1.27 -27.83 -0.83
CA ALA A 216 0.03 -28.61 -0.67
C ALA A 216 -0.94 -27.98 0.34
N PHE A 217 -2.22 -28.36 0.27
CA PHE A 217 -3.25 -27.90 1.21
C PHE A 217 -3.36 -28.84 2.42
N GLY A 218 -3.57 -28.27 3.62
CA GLY A 218 -3.81 -29.05 4.84
C GLY A 218 -2.61 -29.87 5.32
N VAL A 219 -1.39 -29.38 5.11
CA VAL A 219 -0.17 -30.10 5.46
C VAL A 219 -0.01 -30.14 6.98
N SER A 220 -0.27 -31.31 7.57
CA SER A 220 -0.06 -31.56 9.00
C SER A 220 1.40 -31.38 9.40
N VAL A 221 1.61 -30.65 10.50
CA VAL A 221 2.87 -30.58 11.24
C VAL A 221 2.81 -31.60 12.37
N PHE A 222 3.85 -32.42 12.49
CA PHE A 222 3.95 -33.50 13.47
C PHE A 222 4.93 -33.14 14.60
N ASP A 223 4.70 -33.69 15.79
CA ASP A 223 5.65 -33.61 16.92
C ASP A 223 6.98 -34.32 16.60
N ASN A 224 6.90 -35.49 15.97
CA ASN A 224 8.01 -36.39 15.71
C ASN A 224 7.61 -37.35 14.55
N PRO A 225 8.49 -37.64 13.58
CA PRO A 225 8.19 -38.53 12.45
C PRO A 225 7.76 -39.95 12.81
N LYS A 226 8.02 -40.41 14.05
CA LYS A 226 7.64 -41.75 14.55
C LYS A 226 6.23 -41.81 15.13
N SER A 227 5.84 -40.80 15.90
CA SER A 227 4.52 -40.74 16.56
C SER A 227 3.44 -40.16 15.64
N LEU A 228 3.82 -39.23 14.76
CA LEU A 228 2.90 -38.54 13.84
C LEU A 228 1.71 -37.86 14.55
N ASN A 229 1.89 -37.40 15.80
CA ASN A 229 0.86 -36.61 16.47
C ASN A 229 0.80 -35.23 15.80
N VAL A 230 -0.36 -34.86 15.26
CA VAL A 230 -0.54 -33.56 14.58
C VAL A 230 -0.60 -32.45 15.62
N ILE A 231 0.33 -31.50 15.54
CA ILE A 231 0.41 -30.33 16.43
C ILE A 231 -0.11 -29.04 15.80
N ASP A 232 -0.11 -28.94 14.46
CA ASP A 232 -0.67 -27.82 13.69
C ASP A 232 -0.94 -28.24 12.22
N GLN A 233 -1.55 -27.35 11.42
CA GLN A 233 -1.71 -27.53 9.97
C GLN A 233 -1.29 -26.28 9.19
N LEU A 234 -0.32 -26.45 8.29
CA LEU A 234 0.15 -25.39 7.41
C LEU A 234 -0.85 -25.10 6.28
N ARG A 235 -0.83 -23.84 5.85
CA ARG A 235 -1.57 -23.38 4.67
C ARG A 235 -0.67 -23.46 3.43
N TYR A 236 -1.28 -23.71 2.28
CA TYR A 236 -0.62 -23.50 0.99
C TYR A 236 0.03 -22.11 0.92
N ALA A 237 1.21 -22.01 0.29
CA ALA A 237 2.07 -20.83 0.26
C ALA A 237 2.71 -20.39 1.61
N THR A 238 2.57 -21.15 2.70
CA THR A 238 3.26 -20.80 3.96
C THR A 238 4.77 -20.94 3.79
N TYR A 239 5.53 -19.91 4.17
CA TYR A 239 6.99 -19.94 4.27
C TYR A 239 7.43 -20.71 5.52
N VAL A 240 8.42 -21.56 5.37
CA VAL A 240 9.03 -22.33 6.47
C VAL A 240 10.56 -22.29 6.37
N THR A 241 11.23 -22.14 7.51
CA THR A 241 12.69 -22.32 7.62
C THR A 241 12.98 -23.80 7.89
N LYS A 242 13.76 -24.45 7.02
CA LYS A 242 14.21 -25.84 7.15
C LYS A 242 15.35 -25.92 8.18
N ILE A 243 15.19 -26.77 9.19
CA ILE A 243 16.15 -26.88 10.31
C ILE A 243 17.01 -28.14 10.20
N ASP A 244 16.37 -29.27 9.92
CA ASP A 244 16.91 -30.64 10.03
C ASP A 244 16.12 -31.60 9.12
N GLU A 245 16.65 -32.80 8.85
CA GLU A 245 16.00 -33.81 8.00
C GLU A 245 16.19 -35.24 8.52
N THR A 246 15.21 -36.11 8.28
CA THR A 246 15.32 -37.54 8.55
C THR A 246 14.46 -38.37 7.60
N VAL A 247 14.65 -39.69 7.59
CA VAL A 247 13.83 -40.65 6.84
C VAL A 247 13.28 -41.68 7.81
N GLU A 248 11.96 -41.79 7.88
CA GLU A 248 11.25 -42.71 8.76
C GLU A 248 10.23 -43.50 7.92
N ASN A 249 10.25 -44.83 8.02
CA ASN A 249 9.40 -45.72 7.20
C ASN A 249 9.42 -45.39 5.69
N SER A 250 10.62 -45.17 5.15
CA SER A 250 10.88 -44.77 3.75
C SER A 250 10.26 -43.43 3.31
N VAL A 251 9.77 -42.61 4.23
CA VAL A 251 9.27 -41.25 3.96
C VAL A 251 10.26 -40.23 4.51
N SER A 252 10.69 -39.29 3.67
CA SER A 252 11.52 -38.16 4.08
C SER A 252 10.70 -37.10 4.82
N TYR A 253 11.21 -36.67 5.97
CA TYR A 253 10.64 -35.59 6.78
C TYR A 253 11.66 -34.46 6.97
N SER A 254 11.20 -33.22 6.82
CA SER A 254 11.92 -32.01 7.18
C SER A 254 11.44 -31.50 8.53
N LYS A 255 12.35 -31.19 9.45
CA LYS A 255 12.03 -30.36 10.60
C LYS A 255 12.00 -28.90 10.13
N ILE A 256 10.97 -28.18 10.52
CA ILE A 256 10.70 -26.81 10.10
C ILE A 256 10.47 -25.88 11.28
N SER A 257 10.73 -24.59 11.07
CA SER A 257 10.38 -23.47 11.94
C SER A 257 9.57 -22.45 11.15
N TYR A 258 8.43 -21.98 11.68
CA TYR A 258 7.57 -21.01 10.98
C TYR A 258 6.83 -20.08 11.96
N LYS A 259 6.39 -18.93 11.45
CA LYS A 259 5.73 -17.88 12.26
C LYS A 259 4.22 -18.01 12.20
N THR A 260 3.59 -18.03 13.37
CA THR A 260 2.13 -17.93 13.55
C THR A 260 1.77 -16.61 14.23
N GLY A 261 0.49 -16.27 14.26
CA GLY A 261 -0.02 -15.13 15.06
C GLY A 261 0.13 -15.30 16.59
N LYS A 262 0.67 -16.43 17.07
CA LYS A 262 0.95 -16.70 18.49
C LYS A 262 2.46 -16.83 18.80
N GLY A 263 3.33 -16.64 17.80
CA GLY A 263 4.78 -16.86 17.91
C GLY A 263 5.28 -17.93 16.93
N THR A 264 6.55 -18.31 17.09
CA THR A 264 7.20 -19.36 16.27
C THR A 264 6.75 -20.75 16.71
N VAL A 265 6.49 -21.64 15.75
CA VAL A 265 6.26 -23.07 15.98
C VAL A 265 7.35 -23.88 15.26
N GLU A 266 7.78 -24.97 15.88
CA GLU A 266 8.62 -25.99 15.23
C GLU A 266 7.92 -27.34 15.20
N GLY A 267 8.23 -28.14 14.18
CA GLY A 267 7.74 -29.51 14.04
C GLY A 267 8.21 -30.14 12.75
N TRP A 268 7.66 -31.32 12.41
CA TRP A 268 8.08 -32.11 11.24
C TRP A 268 6.99 -32.14 10.17
N VAL A 269 7.38 -32.04 8.91
CA VAL A 269 6.50 -32.21 7.74
C VAL A 269 7.15 -33.15 6.72
N ARG A 270 6.35 -33.84 5.91
CA ARG A 270 6.89 -34.68 4.82
C ARG A 270 7.55 -33.78 3.76
N SER A 271 8.83 -34.02 3.45
CA SER A 271 9.63 -33.13 2.59
C SER A 271 9.01 -32.92 1.20
N GLN A 272 8.25 -33.89 0.68
CA GLN A 272 7.52 -33.81 -0.59
C GLN A 272 6.46 -32.68 -0.68
N PHE A 273 6.07 -32.09 0.45
CA PHE A 273 5.11 -30.97 0.51
C PHE A 273 5.78 -29.60 0.60
N LEU A 274 7.11 -29.56 0.47
CA LEU A 274 7.93 -28.35 0.45
C LEU A 274 8.56 -28.13 -0.93
N SER A 275 8.76 -26.87 -1.31
CA SER A 275 9.57 -26.48 -2.46
C SER A 275 10.34 -25.21 -2.14
N ASP A 276 11.60 -25.13 -2.55
CA ASP A 276 12.49 -23.99 -2.24
C ASP A 276 12.20 -22.75 -3.12
N SER A 277 11.09 -22.75 -3.86
CA SER A 277 10.61 -21.63 -4.67
C SER A 277 9.11 -21.38 -4.50
N LEU A 278 8.71 -20.11 -4.56
CA LEU A 278 7.30 -19.70 -4.66
C LEU A 278 6.71 -19.86 -6.07
N LYS A 279 7.53 -20.00 -7.13
CA LYS A 279 7.03 -20.04 -8.52
C LYS A 279 5.97 -21.15 -8.80
N PRO A 280 6.04 -22.37 -8.22
CA PRO A 280 4.98 -23.39 -8.36
C PRO A 280 3.65 -23.04 -7.66
N ILE A 281 3.61 -21.95 -6.88
CA ILE A 281 2.54 -21.61 -5.94
C ILE A 281 1.86 -20.30 -6.32
N THR A 282 2.62 -19.31 -6.82
CA THR A 282 2.12 -17.95 -7.11
C THR A 282 1.25 -17.86 -8.35
N GLY A 283 1.34 -18.80 -9.28
CA GLY A 283 0.58 -18.80 -10.53
C GLY A 283 1.22 -17.98 -11.66
N GLU A 284 0.77 -18.25 -12.89
CA GLU A 284 1.41 -17.76 -14.13
C GLU A 284 1.54 -16.24 -14.25
N GLU A 285 0.59 -15.48 -13.72
CA GLU A 285 0.59 -14.01 -13.75
C GLU A 285 1.56 -13.35 -12.75
N TYR A 286 2.16 -14.15 -11.87
CA TYR A 286 3.10 -13.73 -10.83
C TYR A 286 4.45 -14.49 -10.88
N LYS A 287 4.66 -15.37 -11.87
CA LYS A 287 5.83 -16.27 -11.94
C LYS A 287 7.17 -15.57 -12.14
N GLU A 288 7.19 -14.33 -12.64
CA GLU A 288 8.41 -13.54 -12.83
C GLU A 288 8.73 -12.62 -11.64
N LEU A 289 7.93 -12.67 -10.57
CA LEU A 289 8.26 -12.01 -9.32
C LEU A 289 9.46 -12.68 -8.63
N SER A 290 10.28 -11.85 -7.98
CA SER A 290 11.38 -12.27 -7.13
C SER A 290 10.95 -12.33 -5.67
N PHE A 291 11.20 -13.45 -5.01
CA PHE A 291 10.94 -13.65 -3.58
C PHE A 291 12.22 -13.92 -2.79
N GLU A 292 13.38 -13.57 -3.37
CA GLU A 292 14.67 -13.72 -2.69
C GLU A 292 14.78 -12.77 -1.48
N PRO A 293 15.37 -13.21 -0.36
CA PRO A 293 15.37 -12.42 0.88
C PRO A 293 16.15 -11.10 0.76
N VAL A 294 15.46 -9.97 0.85
CA VAL A 294 16.08 -8.63 0.84
C VAL A 294 16.42 -8.19 2.28
N LYS A 295 17.68 -7.80 2.50
CA LYS A 295 18.16 -7.19 3.75
C LYS A 295 17.32 -5.94 4.09
N LYS A 296 16.77 -5.90 5.31
CA LYS A 296 16.00 -4.76 5.81
C LYS A 296 16.87 -3.77 6.59
N ILE A 297 16.53 -2.49 6.47
CA ILE A 297 17.11 -1.35 7.18
C ILE A 297 16.06 -0.83 8.16
N SER A 298 16.42 -0.71 9.44
CA SER A 298 15.55 -0.09 10.45
C SER A 298 15.78 1.41 10.49
N GLY A 299 14.71 2.20 10.63
CA GLY A 299 14.81 3.63 10.90
C GLY A 299 15.55 3.92 12.22
N ARG A 300 16.17 5.10 12.33
CA ARG A 300 16.93 5.51 13.53
C ARG A 300 16.10 5.65 14.81
N ILE A 301 14.78 5.56 14.73
CA ILE A 301 13.88 5.42 15.89
C ILE A 301 12.89 4.27 15.65
N SER A 302 12.44 3.65 16.74
CA SER A 302 11.26 2.80 16.76
C SER A 302 10.02 3.59 17.14
N ASN A 303 8.84 2.97 17.02
CA ASN A 303 7.57 3.54 17.49
C ASN A 303 7.26 4.89 16.81
N VAL A 304 7.44 4.97 15.49
CA VAL A 304 7.11 6.14 14.65
C VAL A 304 5.61 6.45 14.71
N ARG A 305 5.28 7.69 15.07
CA ARG A 305 3.92 8.23 15.23
C ARG A 305 3.85 9.53 14.44
N GLY A 306 3.46 9.40 13.17
CA GLY A 306 3.57 10.47 12.18
C GLY A 306 2.26 11.21 11.85
N ILE A 307 2.39 12.40 11.28
CA ILE A 307 1.32 13.08 10.51
C ILE A 307 1.78 13.36 9.08
N TYR A 308 0.84 13.30 8.13
CA TYR A 308 1.05 13.82 6.78
C TYR A 308 1.07 15.36 6.76
N LEU A 309 2.02 15.95 6.05
CA LEU A 309 2.12 17.38 5.78
C LEU A 309 2.37 17.64 4.29
N THR A 310 1.47 18.41 3.66
CA THR A 310 1.69 18.87 2.28
C THR A 310 2.86 19.84 2.19
N ARG A 311 3.45 20.00 0.99
CA ARG A 311 4.46 21.07 0.72
C ARG A 311 3.98 22.44 1.21
N SER A 312 2.72 22.75 0.89
CA SER A 312 2.02 23.98 1.30
C SER A 312 1.88 24.13 2.83
N SER A 313 1.86 23.03 3.58
CA SER A 313 1.82 23.03 5.05
C SER A 313 3.18 23.24 5.69
N VAL A 314 4.29 23.00 4.99
CA VAL A 314 5.67 23.30 5.47
C VAL A 314 6.31 24.49 4.75
N SER A 315 5.52 25.29 4.03
CA SER A 315 6.02 26.32 3.08
C SER A 315 6.74 27.54 3.69
N ASN A 316 6.87 27.62 5.01
CA ASN A 316 7.71 28.62 5.70
C ASN A 316 8.03 28.16 7.14
N ARG A 317 9.04 28.79 7.77
CA ARG A 317 9.46 28.51 9.16
C ARG A 317 8.33 28.67 10.18
N GLU A 318 7.40 29.61 9.98
CA GLU A 318 6.27 29.86 10.89
C GLU A 318 5.30 28.67 10.95
N LYS A 319 4.94 28.09 9.80
CA LYS A 319 4.12 26.87 9.72
C LYS A 319 4.86 25.67 10.30
N ILE A 320 6.16 25.53 9.99
CA ILE A 320 7.01 24.47 10.54
C ILE A 320 7.04 24.55 12.08
N ALA A 321 7.21 25.74 12.65
CA ALA A 321 7.15 25.96 14.10
C ALA A 321 5.78 25.61 14.70
N LYS A 322 4.67 25.88 13.98
CA LYS A 322 3.32 25.46 14.40
C LYS A 322 3.18 23.93 14.43
N TRP A 323 3.73 23.20 13.45
CA TRP A 323 3.73 21.73 13.47
C TRP A 323 4.63 21.14 14.55
N VAL A 324 5.80 21.74 14.79
CA VAL A 324 6.68 21.39 15.92
C VAL A 324 5.95 21.55 17.27
N SER A 325 5.24 22.66 17.48
CA SER A 325 4.46 22.89 18.70
C SER A 325 3.27 21.93 18.83
N PHE A 326 2.51 21.72 17.75
CA PHE A 326 1.42 20.74 17.70
C PHE A 326 1.91 19.33 18.05
N ALA A 327 3.00 18.88 17.42
CA ALA A 327 3.57 17.56 17.67
C ALA A 327 4.10 17.42 19.11
N LYS A 328 4.71 18.47 19.70
CA LYS A 328 5.11 18.47 21.12
C LYS A 328 3.93 18.49 22.10
N SER A 329 2.77 19.00 21.70
CA SER A 329 1.52 18.95 22.50
C SER A 329 0.71 17.66 22.33
N THR A 330 1.26 16.68 21.60
CA THR A 330 0.63 15.38 21.30
C THR A 330 1.68 14.27 21.39
N ASN A 331 1.29 13.00 21.24
CA ASN A 331 2.26 11.90 21.21
C ASN A 331 2.83 11.64 19.78
N LEU A 332 3.20 12.70 19.06
CA LEU A 332 3.72 12.62 17.69
C LEU A 332 5.23 12.89 17.65
N ASN A 333 5.97 12.04 16.92
CA ASN A 333 7.43 12.12 16.82
C ASN A 333 7.94 12.16 15.37
N ALA A 334 7.04 12.15 14.36
CA ALA A 334 7.43 12.11 12.96
C ALA A 334 6.59 13.02 12.05
N PHE A 335 7.20 13.47 10.96
CA PHE A 335 6.55 14.21 9.89
C PHE A 335 6.77 13.48 8.56
N VAL A 336 5.67 13.08 7.93
CA VAL A 336 5.68 12.63 6.52
C VAL A 336 5.43 13.86 5.67
N ILE A 337 6.46 14.31 4.95
CA ILE A 337 6.45 15.57 4.20
C ILE A 337 6.57 15.25 2.72
N ASP A 338 5.69 15.83 1.90
CA ASP A 338 5.85 15.82 0.44
C ASP A 338 7.20 16.41 0.03
N VAL A 339 8.06 15.60 -0.60
CA VAL A 339 9.20 16.10 -1.39
C VAL A 339 8.76 16.35 -2.83
N LYS A 340 7.97 15.42 -3.41
CA LYS A 340 7.23 15.62 -4.67
C LYS A 340 5.75 15.30 -4.45
N ASP A 341 4.88 16.28 -4.68
CA ASP A 341 3.44 16.16 -4.43
C ASP A 341 2.64 15.46 -5.55
N ASP A 342 1.32 15.32 -5.39
CA ASP A 342 0.44 14.64 -6.34
C ASP A 342 -0.03 15.53 -7.53
N GLU A 343 0.49 16.75 -7.63
CA GLU A 343 0.54 17.53 -8.88
C GLU A 343 1.88 17.35 -9.63
N GLY A 344 2.91 16.77 -9.01
CA GLY A 344 4.25 16.57 -9.57
C GLY A 344 5.25 17.71 -9.28
N PHE A 345 4.99 18.56 -8.28
CA PHE A 345 5.87 19.69 -7.92
C PHE A 345 6.74 19.41 -6.70
N MET A 346 7.93 20.03 -6.68
CA MET A 346 8.96 19.83 -5.65
C MET A 346 8.77 20.70 -4.40
N LEU A 347 9.23 20.23 -3.24
CA LEU A 347 9.31 21.02 -2.00
C LEU A 347 10.48 22.01 -2.02
N PHE A 348 11.65 21.50 -2.39
CA PHE A 348 12.88 22.25 -2.57
C PHE A 348 13.43 21.95 -3.97
N LYS A 349 14.19 22.88 -4.56
CA LYS A 349 14.70 22.69 -5.94
C LYS A 349 15.62 21.48 -6.02
N THR A 350 15.31 20.54 -6.90
CA THR A 350 16.12 19.33 -7.16
C THR A 350 16.81 19.39 -8.52
N ASN A 351 17.98 18.76 -8.62
CA ASN A 351 18.73 18.57 -9.85
C ASN A 351 17.99 17.61 -10.79
N ALA A 352 17.36 16.57 -10.23
CA ALA A 352 16.51 15.63 -10.95
C ALA A 352 15.33 16.34 -11.62
N ALA A 353 14.61 17.24 -10.93
CA ALA A 353 13.60 18.06 -11.60
C ALA A 353 14.22 18.93 -12.71
N ALA A 354 15.40 19.52 -12.50
CA ALA A 354 16.08 20.30 -13.53
C ALA A 354 16.52 19.45 -14.76
N LYS A 355 16.78 18.14 -14.60
CA LYS A 355 17.03 17.17 -15.70
C LYS A 355 15.73 16.77 -16.41
N PHE A 356 14.72 16.31 -15.66
CA PHE A 356 13.57 15.59 -16.24
C PHE A 356 12.32 16.44 -16.44
N VAL A 357 11.99 17.34 -15.51
CA VAL A 357 10.77 18.16 -15.53
C VAL A 357 11.05 19.54 -14.91
N PRO A 358 11.71 20.46 -15.63
CA PRO A 358 12.20 21.71 -15.03
C PRO A 358 11.12 22.52 -14.29
N SER A 359 9.90 22.52 -14.81
CA SER A 359 8.75 23.20 -14.22
C SER A 359 8.26 22.62 -12.88
N ALA A 360 8.68 21.41 -12.50
CA ALA A 360 8.45 20.87 -11.16
C ALA A 360 9.15 21.71 -10.07
N ASN A 361 10.22 22.42 -10.42
CA ASN A 361 10.93 23.36 -9.54
C ASN A 361 10.26 24.76 -9.46
N ASP A 362 9.35 25.12 -10.38
CA ASP A 362 8.73 26.47 -10.42
C ASP A 362 7.91 26.79 -9.16
N LYS A 363 7.35 25.75 -8.53
CA LYS A 363 6.58 25.86 -7.27
C LYS A 363 7.36 25.39 -6.03
N ALA A 364 8.68 25.24 -6.11
CA ALA A 364 9.50 24.90 -4.95
C ALA A 364 9.52 26.06 -3.93
N TYR A 365 9.43 25.74 -2.64
CA TYR A 365 9.44 26.73 -1.56
C TYR A 365 10.85 27.06 -1.05
N TYR A 366 11.84 26.24 -1.40
CA TYR A 366 13.21 26.30 -0.87
C TYR A 366 14.25 25.89 -1.92
N THR A 367 15.51 26.24 -1.67
CA THR A 367 16.70 25.56 -2.22
C THR A 367 17.05 24.30 -1.40
N LYS A 368 17.98 23.47 -1.88
CA LYS A 368 18.52 22.33 -1.12
C LYS A 368 19.03 22.76 0.25
N ASP A 369 19.88 23.79 0.32
CA ASP A 369 20.58 24.15 1.56
C ASP A 369 19.65 24.78 2.60
N GLU A 370 18.66 25.58 2.17
CA GLU A 370 17.60 26.07 3.04
C GLU A 370 16.80 24.93 3.66
N PHE A 371 16.44 23.91 2.86
CA PHE A 371 15.73 22.75 3.39
C PHE A 371 16.62 21.82 4.23
N LYS A 372 17.90 21.69 3.89
CA LYS A 372 18.90 20.96 4.70
C LYS A 372 19.05 21.59 6.09
N ALA A 373 19.00 22.91 6.19
CA ALA A 373 18.94 23.64 7.45
C ALA A 373 17.60 23.48 8.20
N ILE A 374 16.47 23.27 7.51
CA ILE A 374 15.18 22.90 8.13
C ILE A 374 15.23 21.48 8.68
N ALA A 375 15.68 20.52 7.88
CA ALA A 375 15.75 19.10 8.25
C ALA A 375 16.68 18.87 9.45
N LYS A 376 17.85 19.52 9.47
CA LYS A 376 18.75 19.54 10.63
C LYS A 376 18.05 20.07 11.88
N GLU A 377 17.43 21.25 11.81
CA GLU A 377 16.70 21.87 12.94
C GLU A 377 15.60 20.94 13.50
N LEU A 378 14.85 20.27 12.62
CA LEU A 378 13.79 19.35 13.02
C LEU A 378 14.33 18.08 13.69
N LYS A 379 15.43 17.54 13.18
CA LYS A 379 16.09 16.34 13.72
C LYS A 379 16.77 16.63 15.07
N GLU A 380 17.35 17.82 15.25
CA GLU A 380 17.85 18.32 16.53
C GLU A 380 16.73 18.51 17.57
N LYS A 381 15.50 18.82 17.13
CA LYS A 381 14.31 18.83 17.99
C LYS A 381 13.67 17.44 18.20
N GLY A 382 14.30 16.38 17.68
CA GLY A 382 13.92 14.98 17.88
C GLY A 382 13.00 14.36 16.82
N PHE A 383 12.49 15.14 15.85
CA PHE A 383 11.52 14.65 14.86
C PHE A 383 12.16 13.73 13.82
N TYR A 384 11.46 12.65 13.47
CA TYR A 384 11.80 11.75 12.37
C TYR A 384 11.14 12.22 11.08
N LEU A 385 11.93 12.38 10.02
CA LEU A 385 11.48 12.99 8.77
C LEU A 385 11.36 11.94 7.66
N ILE A 386 10.17 11.78 7.11
CA ILE A 386 9.89 10.82 6.04
C ILE A 386 9.57 11.60 4.75
N ALA A 387 10.31 11.34 3.68
CA ALA A 387 10.14 11.99 2.38
C ALA A 387 9.08 11.28 1.56
N ARG A 388 7.87 11.85 1.47
CA ARG A 388 6.83 11.34 0.56
C ARG A 388 7.12 11.79 -0.87
N ILE A 389 7.21 10.83 -1.78
CA ILE A 389 7.45 11.05 -3.22
C ILE A 389 6.33 10.34 -3.99
N VAL A 390 5.57 11.08 -4.78
CA VAL A 390 4.50 10.52 -5.63
C VAL A 390 5.09 9.98 -6.94
N CYS A 391 5.04 8.67 -7.18
CA CYS A 391 5.77 8.04 -8.29
C CYS A 391 5.10 8.21 -9.66
N PHE A 392 3.95 7.54 -9.88
CA PHE A 392 3.40 7.34 -11.23
C PHE A 392 2.11 8.13 -11.50
N LYS A 393 1.43 8.59 -10.44
CA LYS A 393 0.45 9.68 -10.53
C LYS A 393 1.18 11.02 -10.57
N ASP A 394 2.03 11.21 -11.57
CA ASP A 394 2.76 12.46 -11.80
C ASP A 394 2.19 13.17 -13.05
N PRO A 395 1.24 14.10 -12.87
CA PRO A 395 0.64 14.85 -13.97
C PRO A 395 1.44 16.07 -14.40
N SER A 396 2.64 16.28 -13.84
CA SER A 396 3.63 17.23 -14.36
C SER A 396 4.50 16.51 -15.39
N TYR A 397 5.12 15.40 -14.99
CA TYR A 397 5.90 14.52 -15.86
C TYR A 397 5.07 14.03 -17.07
N ALA A 398 3.85 13.53 -16.85
CA ALA A 398 2.97 13.04 -17.92
C ALA A 398 2.45 14.14 -18.88
N ARG A 399 2.76 15.42 -18.64
CA ARG A 399 2.52 16.53 -19.59
C ARG A 399 3.78 16.95 -20.32
N ALA A 400 4.95 16.85 -19.67
CA ALA A 400 6.24 17.05 -20.32
C ALA A 400 6.53 15.91 -21.33
N HIS A 401 6.22 14.67 -20.94
CA HIS A 401 6.52 13.44 -21.67
C HIS A 401 5.23 12.67 -22.02
N MET A 402 4.50 13.16 -23.02
CA MET A 402 3.22 12.56 -23.47
C MET A 402 3.41 11.22 -24.21
N ASP A 403 4.58 11.04 -24.80
CA ASP A 403 5.13 9.78 -25.29
C ASP A 403 5.28 8.74 -24.16
N ARG A 404 5.65 9.17 -22.95
CA ARG A 404 5.78 8.30 -21.75
C ARG A 404 4.48 8.18 -20.93
N ALA A 405 3.45 8.98 -21.27
CA ALA A 405 2.13 8.93 -20.65
C ALA A 405 1.30 7.70 -21.08
N ILE A 406 0.36 7.29 -20.23
CA ILE A 406 -0.68 6.32 -20.57
C ILE A 406 -1.71 7.01 -21.45
N VAL A 407 -1.98 6.48 -22.66
CA VAL A 407 -2.85 7.10 -23.67
C VAL A 407 -3.89 6.12 -24.22
N TYR A 408 -4.96 6.64 -24.84
CA TYR A 408 -5.89 5.84 -25.64
C TYR A 408 -5.32 5.59 -27.05
N LYS A 409 -5.32 4.33 -27.51
CA LYS A 409 -4.73 3.89 -28.80
C LYS A 409 -5.42 4.48 -30.03
N ASP A 410 -6.69 4.82 -29.92
CA ASP A 410 -7.53 5.31 -31.02
C ASP A 410 -7.38 6.81 -31.28
N THR A 411 -6.88 7.57 -30.30
CA THR A 411 -6.93 9.04 -30.27
C THR A 411 -5.63 9.69 -29.79
N GLY A 412 -4.69 8.94 -29.24
CA GLY A 412 -3.47 9.46 -28.59
C GLY A 412 -3.74 10.27 -27.31
N ALA A 413 -5.00 10.41 -26.89
CA ALA A 413 -5.37 11.26 -25.76
C ALA A 413 -4.95 10.64 -24.42
N PRO A 414 -4.48 11.44 -23.44
CA PRO A 414 -4.03 10.90 -22.15
C PRO A 414 -5.16 10.27 -21.34
N TYR A 415 -4.85 9.18 -20.63
CA TYR A 415 -5.76 8.52 -19.72
C TYR A 415 -5.92 9.31 -18.41
N MET A 416 -7.05 9.99 -18.27
CA MET A 416 -7.32 10.90 -17.14
C MET A 416 -7.85 10.20 -15.88
N GLY A 417 -8.10 8.88 -15.93
CA GLY A 417 -8.54 8.04 -14.80
C GLY A 417 -9.76 8.57 -14.01
N VAL A 418 -9.82 8.21 -12.73
CA VAL A 418 -10.83 8.75 -11.79
C VAL A 418 -10.48 10.17 -11.30
N TYR A 419 -9.18 10.47 -11.14
CA TYR A 419 -8.67 11.73 -10.58
C TYR A 419 -8.71 12.93 -11.53
N LYS A 420 -8.97 12.71 -12.84
CA LYS A 420 -9.04 13.75 -13.88
C LYS A 420 -7.74 14.53 -14.10
N VAL A 421 -6.64 13.79 -14.03
CA VAL A 421 -5.27 14.22 -14.37
C VAL A 421 -4.60 13.11 -15.19
N PRO A 422 -3.67 13.43 -16.11
CA PRO A 422 -2.94 12.41 -16.86
C PRO A 422 -2.06 11.57 -15.92
N TRP A 423 -1.75 10.35 -16.34
CA TRP A 423 -0.84 9.45 -15.63
C TRP A 423 0.34 9.09 -16.52
N ALA A 424 1.53 9.07 -15.93
CA ALA A 424 2.71 8.50 -16.56
C ALA A 424 2.61 6.96 -16.52
N SER A 425 3.34 6.27 -17.39
CA SER A 425 3.44 4.83 -17.27
C SER A 425 4.29 4.43 -16.07
N ALA A 426 3.84 3.45 -15.29
CA ALA A 426 4.67 2.83 -14.25
C ALA A 426 5.70 1.83 -14.83
N TYR A 427 5.72 1.61 -16.15
CA TYR A 427 6.79 0.88 -16.85
C TYR A 427 7.97 1.77 -17.27
N ASP A 428 7.79 3.10 -17.29
CA ASP A 428 8.79 4.05 -17.79
C ASP A 428 10.04 4.11 -16.90
N ARG A 429 11.16 3.58 -17.38
CA ARG A 429 12.43 3.53 -16.61
C ARG A 429 13.05 4.91 -16.42
N GLN A 430 12.77 5.91 -17.26
CA GLN A 430 13.24 7.28 -17.05
C GLN A 430 12.48 7.96 -15.90
N LEU A 431 11.20 7.64 -15.72
CA LEU A 431 10.45 8.02 -14.52
C LEU A 431 10.91 7.23 -13.27
N TRP A 432 11.45 6.02 -13.44
CA TRP A 432 12.10 5.30 -12.33
C TRP A 432 13.37 6.03 -11.89
N GLU A 433 14.26 6.40 -12.84
CA GLU A 433 15.46 7.22 -12.58
C GLU A 433 15.07 8.53 -11.89
N TYR A 434 14.10 9.29 -12.44
CA TYR A 434 13.63 10.55 -11.85
C TYR A 434 13.14 10.39 -10.39
N ASN A 435 12.31 9.39 -10.10
CA ASN A 435 11.83 9.16 -8.73
C ASN A 435 12.92 8.67 -7.77
N VAL A 436 13.98 8.03 -8.27
CA VAL A 436 15.14 7.58 -7.49
C VAL A 436 16.12 8.71 -7.22
N GLU A 437 16.46 9.53 -8.22
CA GLU A 437 17.33 10.69 -8.02
C GLU A 437 16.68 11.72 -7.06
N VAL A 438 15.36 11.96 -7.15
CA VAL A 438 14.63 12.77 -6.16
C VAL A 438 14.70 12.16 -4.74
N ALA A 439 14.75 10.83 -4.62
CA ALA A 439 14.92 10.14 -3.33
C ALA A 439 16.36 10.26 -2.79
N LYS A 440 17.38 10.13 -3.66
CA LYS A 440 18.78 10.42 -3.32
C LYS A 440 18.94 11.86 -2.81
N GLU A 441 18.38 12.84 -3.53
CA GLU A 441 18.41 14.25 -3.13
C GLU A 441 17.63 14.53 -1.83
N ALA A 442 16.57 13.77 -1.53
CA ALA A 442 15.90 13.82 -0.23
C ALA A 442 16.78 13.30 0.91
N ALA A 443 17.56 12.23 0.67
CA ALA A 443 18.55 11.73 1.62
C ALA A 443 19.68 12.75 1.86
N GLU A 444 20.19 13.41 0.80
CA GLU A 444 21.23 14.44 0.88
C GLU A 444 20.88 15.66 1.74
N VAL A 445 19.61 16.11 1.69
CA VAL A 445 19.11 17.20 2.56
C VAL A 445 18.76 16.71 3.96
N GLY A 446 18.85 15.41 4.23
CA GLY A 446 18.82 14.83 5.56
C GLY A 446 17.47 14.31 6.03
N PHE A 447 16.57 13.89 5.14
CA PHE A 447 15.45 13.02 5.53
C PHE A 447 15.97 11.71 6.16
N ASP A 448 15.13 11.05 6.98
CA ASP A 448 15.48 9.81 7.68
C ASP A 448 14.99 8.55 6.94
N GLU A 449 14.04 8.69 6.02
CA GLU A 449 13.35 7.60 5.34
C GLU A 449 12.71 8.11 4.02
N ILE A 450 12.67 7.26 3.00
CA ILE A 450 11.97 7.53 1.72
C ILE A 450 10.64 6.77 1.71
N GLN A 451 9.54 7.42 1.31
CA GLN A 451 8.22 6.82 1.24
C GLN A 451 7.57 7.09 -0.12
N TYR A 452 7.43 6.05 -0.94
CA TYR A 452 6.78 6.17 -2.25
C TYR A 452 5.26 6.03 -2.14
N ASP A 453 4.53 7.03 -2.62
CA ASP A 453 3.07 6.98 -2.79
C ASP A 453 2.69 6.99 -4.27
N TYR A 454 1.51 6.47 -4.60
CA TYR A 454 1.09 6.11 -5.95
C TYR A 454 2.15 5.30 -6.71
N VAL A 455 2.87 4.44 -5.99
CA VAL A 455 3.69 3.35 -6.53
C VAL A 455 2.78 2.21 -7.00
N ARG A 456 1.97 2.54 -8.02
CA ARG A 456 0.92 1.72 -8.63
C ARG A 456 0.52 2.24 -10.00
N PHE A 457 -0.09 1.38 -10.80
CA PHE A 457 -0.87 1.79 -11.97
C PHE A 457 -2.22 2.41 -11.55
N PRO A 458 -2.86 3.23 -12.42
CA PRO A 458 -4.20 3.72 -12.16
C PRO A 458 -5.26 2.62 -12.19
N GLU A 459 -6.42 2.90 -11.58
CA GLU A 459 -7.60 2.01 -11.54
C GLU A 459 -8.28 1.88 -12.92
N ILE A 460 -7.67 1.09 -13.81
CA ILE A 460 -8.12 0.81 -15.17
C ILE A 460 -9.08 -0.39 -15.15
N ARG A 461 -10.32 -0.23 -15.65
CA ARG A 461 -11.26 -1.35 -15.85
C ARG A 461 -10.69 -2.37 -16.84
N LYS A 462 -10.97 -3.67 -16.63
CA LYS A 462 -10.45 -4.75 -17.50
C LYS A 462 -10.84 -4.56 -18.97
N GLU A 463 -12.08 -4.13 -19.21
CA GLU A 463 -12.64 -3.78 -20.52
C GLU A 463 -12.10 -2.46 -21.14
N GLU A 464 -11.50 -1.57 -20.35
CA GLU A 464 -10.81 -0.37 -20.85
C GLU A 464 -9.34 -0.64 -21.18
N ARG A 465 -8.68 -1.56 -20.44
CA ARG A 465 -7.24 -1.85 -20.54
C ARG A 465 -6.77 -2.13 -21.96
N ASN A 466 -7.53 -2.86 -22.77
CA ASN A 466 -7.15 -3.20 -24.14
C ASN A 466 -7.09 -1.97 -25.07
N LYS A 467 -7.87 -0.92 -24.78
CA LYS A 467 -7.94 0.34 -25.53
C LYS A 467 -6.81 1.30 -25.20
N LEU A 468 -6.13 1.11 -24.07
CA LEU A 468 -5.01 1.93 -23.66
C LEU A 468 -3.72 1.39 -24.25
N ASP A 469 -2.84 2.30 -24.67
CA ASP A 469 -1.42 2.04 -24.66
C ASP A 469 -0.90 2.39 -23.26
N LEU A 470 -0.22 1.41 -22.67
CA LEU A 470 0.34 1.49 -21.33
C LEU A 470 1.84 1.76 -21.38
N ARG A 471 2.45 1.89 -22.57
CA ARG A 471 3.92 1.93 -22.77
C ARG A 471 4.59 0.69 -22.15
N LYS A 472 3.99 -0.48 -22.35
CA LYS A 472 4.42 -1.75 -21.74
C LYS A 472 5.57 -2.38 -22.53
N PRO A 473 6.74 -2.64 -21.92
CA PRO A 473 7.79 -3.46 -22.53
C PRO A 473 7.40 -4.94 -22.49
N GLY A 474 7.43 -5.58 -23.66
CA GLY A 474 7.23 -7.03 -23.81
C GLY A 474 6.03 -7.60 -23.04
N ASN A 475 6.29 -8.56 -22.16
CA ASN A 475 5.28 -9.26 -21.37
C ASN A 475 5.20 -8.84 -19.89
N GLU A 476 6.01 -7.87 -19.44
CA GLU A 476 6.15 -7.46 -18.03
C GLU A 476 4.81 -7.20 -17.32
N THR A 477 4.56 -7.83 -16.17
CA THR A 477 3.26 -7.71 -15.47
C THR A 477 3.16 -6.44 -14.62
N PHE A 478 1.93 -6.09 -14.19
CA PHE A 478 1.71 -4.92 -13.33
C PHE A 478 2.44 -5.05 -11.99
N ALA A 479 2.43 -6.24 -11.38
CA ALA A 479 3.15 -6.49 -10.13
C ALA A 479 4.67 -6.58 -10.35
N GLU A 480 5.10 -7.11 -11.48
CA GLU A 480 6.51 -7.23 -11.87
C GLU A 480 7.16 -5.85 -12.04
N ALA A 481 6.55 -4.94 -12.79
CA ALA A 481 7.05 -3.57 -12.97
C ALA A 481 7.16 -2.80 -11.64
N ILE A 482 6.14 -2.89 -10.79
CA ILE A 482 6.15 -2.26 -9.46
C ILE A 482 7.23 -2.88 -8.56
N GLN A 483 7.45 -4.20 -8.63
CA GLN A 483 8.53 -4.83 -7.87
C GLN A 483 9.92 -4.43 -8.40
N LYS A 484 10.12 -4.42 -9.72
CA LYS A 484 11.38 -4.05 -10.36
C LYS A 484 11.78 -2.60 -10.07
N PHE A 485 10.83 -1.66 -10.11
CA PHE A 485 11.05 -0.29 -9.63
C PHE A 485 11.54 -0.24 -8.18
N LEU A 486 10.88 -0.99 -7.29
CA LEU A 486 11.27 -1.03 -5.87
C LEU A 486 12.64 -1.70 -5.65
N ILE A 487 12.99 -2.73 -6.43
CA ILE A 487 14.33 -3.39 -6.37
C ILE A 487 15.42 -2.43 -6.84
N TYR A 488 15.18 -1.74 -7.97
CA TYR A 488 16.07 -0.72 -8.50
C TYR A 488 16.30 0.39 -7.45
N SER A 489 15.22 1.03 -6.96
CA SER A 489 15.32 2.06 -5.93
C SER A 489 16.00 1.58 -4.63
N LYS A 490 15.67 0.38 -4.15
CA LYS A 490 16.27 -0.18 -2.93
C LYS A 490 17.78 -0.36 -3.04
N LYS A 491 18.30 -0.69 -4.23
CA LYS A 491 19.74 -0.74 -4.49
C LYS A 491 20.34 0.66 -4.57
N GLU A 492 19.74 1.54 -5.38
CA GLU A 492 20.24 2.90 -5.62
C GLU A 492 20.20 3.80 -4.37
N LEU A 493 19.54 3.34 -3.30
CA LEU A 493 19.51 3.98 -1.98
C LEU A 493 20.36 3.27 -0.91
N ASP A 494 21.02 2.14 -1.21
CA ASP A 494 21.75 1.34 -0.19
C ASP A 494 22.96 2.11 0.40
N GLU A 495 23.63 2.95 -0.41
CA GLU A 495 24.75 3.80 0.06
C GLU A 495 24.33 4.86 1.10
N TYR A 496 23.07 5.29 1.06
CA TYR A 496 22.51 6.26 2.01
C TYR A 496 22.10 5.60 3.33
N ASN A 497 21.96 4.27 3.36
CA ASN A 497 21.58 3.46 4.52
C ASN A 497 20.33 3.97 5.28
N ILE A 498 19.36 4.51 4.54
CA ILE A 498 18.02 4.90 5.06
C ILE A 498 16.97 3.86 4.65
N PRO A 499 15.85 3.73 5.38
CA PRO A 499 14.79 2.82 4.99
C PRO A 499 14.01 3.35 3.79
N LEU A 500 13.51 2.41 2.99
CA LEU A 500 12.56 2.61 1.91
C LEU A 500 11.18 2.09 2.33
N ALA A 501 10.15 2.89 2.11
CA ALA A 501 8.76 2.59 2.40
C ALA A 501 7.87 2.71 1.15
N ALA A 502 6.77 1.96 1.11
CA ALA A 502 5.77 2.04 0.04
C ALA A 502 4.35 2.12 0.59
N ASP A 503 3.60 3.12 0.12
CA ASP A 503 2.18 3.29 0.40
C ASP A 503 1.35 2.39 -0.51
N ILE A 504 0.56 1.52 0.11
CA ILE A 504 -0.29 0.55 -0.61
C ILE A 504 -1.77 0.76 -0.28
N PHE A 505 -2.61 0.54 -1.28
CA PHE A 505 -4.06 0.72 -1.15
C PHE A 505 -4.65 -0.25 -0.12
N GLY A 506 -5.51 0.24 0.79
CA GLY A 506 -5.94 -0.53 1.98
C GLY A 506 -6.63 -1.87 1.74
N LEU A 507 -7.18 -2.13 0.54
CA LEU A 507 -7.71 -3.45 0.18
C LEU A 507 -6.62 -4.50 -0.08
N VAL A 508 -5.39 -4.09 -0.42
CA VAL A 508 -4.26 -4.98 -0.72
C VAL A 508 -3.84 -5.83 0.48
N SER A 509 -4.08 -5.39 1.73
CA SER A 509 -3.77 -6.22 2.91
C SER A 509 -4.62 -7.49 3.00
N THR A 510 -5.84 -7.47 2.47
CA THR A 510 -6.82 -8.57 2.52
C THR A 510 -7.08 -9.24 1.17
N ALA A 511 -6.74 -8.59 0.05
CA ALA A 511 -6.87 -9.16 -1.29
C ALA A 511 -6.00 -10.42 -1.48
N VAL A 512 -6.29 -11.21 -2.52
CA VAL A 512 -5.44 -12.34 -2.95
C VAL A 512 -4.57 -11.99 -4.17
N ASP A 513 -4.90 -10.90 -4.85
CA ASP A 513 -4.30 -10.39 -6.08
C ASP A 513 -3.67 -9.00 -5.87
N ASP A 514 -3.20 -8.38 -6.95
CA ASP A 514 -2.70 -7.00 -7.01
C ASP A 514 -3.80 -5.92 -7.03
N VAL A 515 -5.07 -6.32 -6.85
CA VAL A 515 -6.31 -5.58 -7.13
C VAL A 515 -6.36 -4.85 -8.49
N GLY A 516 -5.57 -5.29 -9.47
CA GLY A 516 -5.45 -4.76 -10.83
C GLY A 516 -4.55 -3.53 -10.99
N ILE A 517 -3.83 -3.11 -9.94
CA ILE A 517 -3.02 -1.87 -9.88
C ILE A 517 -1.50 -2.09 -9.72
N GLY A 518 -1.04 -3.34 -9.71
CA GLY A 518 0.37 -3.72 -9.54
C GLY A 518 0.85 -3.80 -8.09
N GLN A 519 0.00 -3.52 -7.10
CA GLN A 519 0.36 -3.63 -5.69
C GLN A 519 0.06 -5.04 -5.17
N TYR A 520 0.91 -6.00 -5.53
CA TYR A 520 0.89 -7.35 -4.91
C TYR A 520 1.68 -7.31 -3.59
N TRP A 521 1.04 -7.70 -2.48
CA TRP A 521 1.59 -7.51 -1.12
C TRP A 521 2.96 -8.17 -0.96
N GLU A 522 3.06 -9.46 -1.30
CA GLU A 522 4.28 -10.25 -1.16
C GLU A 522 5.42 -9.65 -2.01
N ALA A 523 5.12 -9.14 -3.21
CA ALA A 523 6.10 -8.51 -4.09
C ALA A 523 6.69 -7.24 -3.46
N VAL A 524 5.83 -6.35 -2.95
CA VAL A 524 6.24 -5.06 -2.35
C VAL A 524 6.97 -5.29 -1.03
N THR A 525 6.38 -6.05 -0.12
CA THR A 525 6.90 -6.25 1.25
C THR A 525 8.18 -7.10 1.27
N ASN A 526 8.42 -7.98 0.28
CA ASN A 526 9.71 -8.65 0.14
C ASN A 526 10.85 -7.65 -0.11
N VAL A 527 10.58 -6.52 -0.77
CA VAL A 527 11.60 -5.52 -1.12
C VAL A 527 11.74 -4.43 -0.06
N VAL A 528 10.68 -3.68 0.22
CA VAL A 528 10.75 -2.45 1.06
C VAL A 528 10.99 -2.75 2.54
N ASP A 529 11.47 -1.76 3.29
CA ASP A 529 11.69 -1.88 4.74
C ASP A 529 10.41 -1.67 5.55
N TYR A 530 9.54 -0.77 5.08
CA TYR A 530 8.23 -0.50 5.65
C TYR A 530 7.12 -0.60 4.60
N VAL A 531 6.06 -1.36 4.90
CA VAL A 531 4.84 -1.42 4.09
C VAL A 531 3.74 -0.61 4.77
N CYS A 532 3.16 0.34 4.04
CA CYS A 532 2.33 1.39 4.60
C CYS A 532 0.89 1.32 4.06
N PRO A 533 0.05 0.38 4.56
CA PRO A 533 -1.29 0.20 4.04
C PRO A 533 -2.24 1.33 4.46
N MET A 534 -2.94 1.90 3.47
CA MET A 534 -3.94 2.95 3.61
C MET A 534 -5.28 2.41 4.11
N VAL A 535 -5.30 1.96 5.36
CA VAL A 535 -6.43 1.25 6.01
C VAL A 535 -7.55 2.20 6.49
N TYR A 536 -7.93 3.19 5.70
CA TYR A 536 -8.97 4.17 6.06
C TYR A 536 -10.35 3.51 6.15
N PRO A 537 -11.03 3.47 7.32
CA PRO A 537 -12.31 2.79 7.46
C PRO A 537 -13.41 3.31 6.50
N SER A 538 -13.40 4.59 6.16
CA SER A 538 -14.28 5.20 5.14
C SER A 538 -14.11 4.72 3.70
N HIS A 539 -12.99 4.06 3.38
CA HIS A 539 -12.65 3.63 2.03
C HIS A 539 -12.98 2.15 1.75
N TYR A 540 -13.37 1.40 2.78
CA TYR A 540 -13.93 0.05 2.62
C TYR A 540 -15.43 0.10 2.32
N ALA A 541 -15.93 -0.87 1.55
CA ALA A 541 -17.34 -0.94 1.18
C ALA A 541 -18.21 -1.42 2.35
N ASN A 542 -19.49 -1.00 2.39
CA ASN A 542 -20.47 -1.55 3.33
C ASN A 542 -20.55 -3.08 3.19
N GLY A 543 -20.37 -3.80 4.30
CA GLY A 543 -20.26 -5.27 4.34
C GLY A 543 -18.81 -5.79 4.29
N SER A 544 -17.80 -4.96 4.02
CA SER A 544 -16.38 -5.35 4.17
C SER A 544 -16.11 -5.82 5.60
N PHE A 545 -15.32 -6.89 5.73
CA PHE A 545 -15.05 -7.57 7.01
C PHE A 545 -16.29 -8.06 7.79
N GLY A 546 -17.48 -8.05 7.19
CA GLY A 546 -18.75 -8.32 7.90
C GLY A 546 -19.29 -7.13 8.70
N LEU A 547 -18.76 -5.92 8.50
CA LEU A 547 -19.16 -4.69 9.20
C LEU A 547 -20.17 -3.92 8.32
N SER A 548 -21.28 -3.45 8.91
CA SER A 548 -22.38 -2.82 8.15
C SER A 548 -21.95 -1.52 7.45
N VAL A 549 -21.21 -0.66 8.15
CA VAL A 549 -20.52 0.52 7.64
C VAL A 549 -19.14 0.58 8.29
N PRO A 550 -18.05 0.12 7.64
CA PRO A 550 -16.72 0.04 8.26
C PRO A 550 -16.24 1.34 8.91
N ASP A 551 -16.60 2.50 8.35
CA ASP A 551 -16.31 3.82 8.92
C ASP A 551 -16.77 3.99 10.39
N ALA A 552 -17.90 3.38 10.76
CA ALA A 552 -18.46 3.41 12.10
C ALA A 552 -17.83 2.40 13.08
N TYR A 553 -17.00 1.48 12.57
CA TYR A 553 -16.28 0.43 13.32
C TYR A 553 -14.76 0.57 13.13
N PRO A 554 -14.16 1.68 13.62
CA PRO A 554 -12.75 1.99 13.38
C PRO A 554 -11.80 0.95 13.99
N TYR A 555 -12.11 0.38 15.16
CA TYR A 555 -11.25 -0.63 15.78
C TYR A 555 -11.26 -1.93 14.95
N GLU A 556 -12.46 -2.43 14.64
CA GLU A 556 -12.68 -3.71 13.99
C GLU A 556 -12.17 -3.71 12.54
N THR A 557 -12.30 -2.58 11.84
CA THR A 557 -11.81 -2.43 10.47
C THR A 557 -10.29 -2.48 10.42
N ILE A 558 -9.61 -1.73 11.29
CA ILE A 558 -8.14 -1.73 11.38
C ILE A 558 -7.63 -3.11 11.84
N TYR A 559 -8.20 -3.67 12.90
CA TYR A 559 -7.76 -4.95 13.45
C TYR A 559 -7.84 -6.07 12.39
N ARG A 560 -8.93 -6.12 11.62
CA ARG A 560 -9.12 -7.16 10.59
C ARG A 560 -8.21 -6.92 9.37
N ALA A 561 -8.10 -5.68 8.88
CA ALA A 561 -7.22 -5.34 7.76
C ALA A 561 -5.73 -5.58 8.06
N LEU A 562 -5.26 -5.27 9.27
CA LEU A 562 -3.87 -5.47 9.68
C LEU A 562 -3.56 -6.92 10.07
N SER A 563 -4.51 -7.65 10.66
CA SER A 563 -4.36 -9.09 10.93
C SER A 563 -4.16 -9.89 9.64
N ASP A 564 -4.86 -9.53 8.55
CA ASP A 564 -4.59 -10.10 7.23
C ASP A 564 -3.19 -9.71 6.68
N GLY A 565 -2.76 -8.45 6.84
CA GLY A 565 -1.42 -8.03 6.45
C GLY A 565 -0.29 -8.76 7.19
N ILE A 566 -0.44 -8.96 8.51
CA ILE A 566 0.47 -9.78 9.34
C ILE A 566 0.47 -11.23 8.84
N ARG A 567 -0.71 -11.79 8.55
CA ARG A 567 -0.86 -13.14 8.01
C ARG A 567 -0.16 -13.30 6.66
N ARG A 568 -0.23 -12.32 5.74
CA ARG A 568 0.53 -12.33 4.48
C ARG A 568 2.04 -12.20 4.73
N ASN A 569 2.46 -11.32 5.63
CA ASN A 569 3.87 -11.17 6.02
C ASN A 569 4.51 -12.46 6.60
N ASN A 570 3.73 -13.35 7.21
CA ASN A 570 4.23 -14.65 7.69
C ASN A 570 4.55 -15.65 6.56
N HIS A 571 4.16 -15.39 5.31
CA HIS A 571 4.47 -16.23 4.14
C HIS A 571 5.79 -15.82 3.44
N ILE A 572 6.65 -15.03 4.08
CA ILE A 572 7.74 -14.30 3.43
C ILE A 572 9.02 -14.40 4.29
N PRO A 573 10.22 -14.61 3.70
CA PRO A 573 11.45 -14.75 4.48
C PRO A 573 11.80 -13.47 5.25
N THR A 574 11.79 -12.35 4.54
CA THR A 574 12.12 -11.00 5.03
C THR A 574 11.00 -10.03 4.67
N PRO A 575 9.87 -10.03 5.40
CA PRO A 575 8.78 -9.08 5.19
C PRO A 575 9.16 -7.67 5.66
N ALA A 576 8.54 -6.66 5.07
CA ALA A 576 8.59 -5.28 5.55
C ALA A 576 7.84 -5.11 6.87
N ARG A 577 8.26 -4.13 7.68
CA ARG A 577 7.55 -3.73 8.90
C ARG A 577 6.24 -3.02 8.51
N ILE A 578 5.11 -3.43 9.08
CA ILE A 578 3.82 -2.79 8.77
C ILE A 578 3.72 -1.48 9.56
N ARG A 579 3.58 -0.34 8.87
CA ARG A 579 3.30 0.98 9.46
C ARG A 579 2.06 1.59 8.80
N PRO A 580 0.85 1.34 9.32
CA PRO A 580 -0.39 1.75 8.66
C PRO A 580 -0.60 3.27 8.62
N TRP A 581 -1.27 3.73 7.57
CA TRP A 581 -1.95 5.02 7.57
C TRP A 581 -3.35 4.88 8.17
N LEU A 582 -3.65 5.70 9.19
CA LEU A 582 -4.93 5.73 9.90
C LEU A 582 -5.73 6.99 9.52
N GLN A 583 -7.06 6.89 9.55
CA GLN A 583 -7.97 7.96 9.16
C GLN A 583 -8.07 9.04 10.25
N SER A 584 -7.70 10.28 9.93
CA SER A 584 -7.84 11.45 10.82
C SER A 584 -8.79 12.52 10.25
N PHE A 585 -9.83 12.10 9.52
CA PHE A 585 -10.85 12.98 8.92
C PHE A 585 -12.24 12.34 8.99
N THR A 586 -13.29 13.17 9.01
CA THR A 586 -14.70 12.72 8.99
C THR A 586 -15.16 12.55 7.54
N ALA A 587 -15.54 11.34 7.16
CA ALA A 587 -15.88 10.99 5.78
C ALA A 587 -17.36 11.27 5.44
N THR A 588 -17.76 12.55 5.39
CA THR A 588 -19.18 12.97 5.30
C THR A 588 -19.93 12.49 4.06
N TRP A 589 -19.23 11.96 3.04
CA TRP A 589 -19.82 11.32 1.85
C TRP A 589 -20.27 9.86 2.08
N VAL A 590 -19.80 9.20 3.14
CA VAL A 590 -20.20 7.82 3.49
C VAL A 590 -21.55 7.85 4.20
N ARG A 591 -22.50 7.01 3.76
CA ARG A 591 -23.81 6.89 4.42
C ARG A 591 -23.65 6.04 5.69
N GLY A 592 -23.89 6.66 6.85
CA GLY A 592 -23.63 6.05 8.15
C GLY A 592 -22.22 6.29 8.68
N HIS A 593 -21.53 7.34 8.21
CA HIS A 593 -20.27 7.78 8.80
C HIS A 593 -20.43 8.21 10.26
N ILE A 594 -19.33 8.16 11.01
CA ILE A 594 -19.23 8.77 12.34
C ILE A 594 -18.38 10.05 12.27
N VAL A 595 -18.47 10.91 13.29
CA VAL A 595 -17.49 11.99 13.46
C VAL A 595 -16.16 11.37 13.89
N TYR A 596 -15.09 11.67 13.15
CA TYR A 596 -13.73 11.27 13.53
C TYR A 596 -13.16 12.30 14.50
N ASP A 597 -13.40 12.02 15.77
CA ASP A 597 -12.83 12.69 16.94
C ASP A 597 -11.60 11.92 17.47
N GLU A 598 -11.13 12.28 18.67
CA GLU A 598 -10.06 11.57 19.35
C GLU A 598 -10.41 10.08 19.59
N ASN A 599 -11.66 9.76 19.97
CA ASN A 599 -12.07 8.40 20.31
C ASN A 599 -12.04 7.49 19.08
N ALA A 600 -12.53 7.98 17.93
CA ALA A 600 -12.43 7.28 16.65
C ALA A 600 -10.96 7.03 16.23
N ILE A 601 -10.04 7.95 16.51
CA ILE A 601 -8.62 7.80 16.19
C ILE A 601 -7.91 6.87 17.19
N ARG A 602 -8.16 7.01 18.49
CA ARG A 602 -7.64 6.11 19.54
C ARG A 602 -8.09 4.66 19.35
N LYS A 603 -9.31 4.42 18.85
CA LYS A 603 -9.78 3.07 18.46
C LYS A 603 -8.92 2.44 17.36
N GLN A 604 -8.53 3.22 16.34
CA GLN A 604 -7.63 2.74 15.28
C GLN A 604 -6.21 2.44 15.83
N ILE A 605 -5.67 3.35 16.66
CA ILE A 605 -4.34 3.18 17.27
C ILE A 605 -4.33 1.95 18.20
N LYS A 606 -5.38 1.74 19.00
CA LYS A 606 -5.51 0.55 19.86
C LYS A 606 -5.53 -0.74 19.04
N ALA A 607 -6.29 -0.77 17.93
CA ALA A 607 -6.34 -1.94 17.05
C ALA A 607 -4.97 -2.32 16.44
N ALA A 608 -4.10 -1.35 16.19
CA ALA A 608 -2.70 -1.60 15.81
C ALA A 608 -1.85 -2.08 17.01
N LYS A 609 -1.94 -1.41 18.16
CA LYS A 609 -1.21 -1.74 19.40
C LYS A 609 -1.53 -3.15 19.91
N ASP A 610 -2.79 -3.57 19.84
CA ASP A 610 -3.27 -4.91 20.21
C ASP A 610 -2.75 -6.02 19.26
N LEU A 611 -2.28 -5.66 18.06
CA LEU A 611 -1.59 -6.54 17.11
C LEU A 611 -0.04 -6.43 17.18
N GLY A 612 0.49 -5.72 18.18
CA GLY A 612 1.92 -5.46 18.34
C GLY A 612 2.48 -4.37 17.41
N ILE A 613 1.65 -3.71 16.61
CA ILE A 613 2.04 -2.62 15.71
C ILE A 613 2.02 -1.30 16.48
N ASN A 614 3.21 -0.90 16.95
CA ASN A 614 3.43 0.34 17.72
C ASN A 614 3.85 1.54 16.84
N GLU A 615 3.76 1.42 15.52
CA GLU A 615 4.02 2.51 14.56
C GLU A 615 2.77 2.82 13.74
N TYR A 616 2.50 4.09 13.47
CA TYR A 616 1.39 4.53 12.61
C TYR A 616 1.62 5.94 12.06
N MET A 617 0.86 6.30 11.02
CA MET A 617 0.85 7.63 10.44
C MET A 617 -0.60 8.11 10.30
N LEU A 618 -0.90 9.36 10.67
CA LEU A 618 -2.25 9.91 10.60
C LEU A 618 -2.44 10.66 9.27
N TRP A 619 -3.40 10.22 8.46
CA TRP A 619 -3.75 10.88 7.21
C TRP A 619 -4.91 11.85 7.39
N ASN A 620 -4.68 13.10 7.02
CA ASN A 620 -5.74 14.04 6.67
C ASN A 620 -5.23 14.97 5.55
N ALA A 621 -5.80 14.87 4.35
CA ALA A 621 -5.41 15.66 3.18
C ALA A 621 -5.61 17.19 3.35
N SER A 622 -6.42 17.63 4.32
CA SER A 622 -6.55 19.05 4.70
C SER A 622 -5.57 19.51 5.78
N ASN A 623 -4.72 18.59 6.27
CA ASN A 623 -3.83 18.72 7.43
C ASN A 623 -4.51 19.25 8.72
N ASN A 624 -5.84 19.13 8.82
CA ASN A 624 -6.63 19.53 10.00
C ASN A 624 -6.68 18.40 11.05
N TYR A 625 -5.62 18.29 11.84
CA TYR A 625 -5.48 17.26 12.88
C TYR A 625 -6.14 17.66 14.20
N LYS A 626 -6.49 16.66 15.01
CA LYS A 626 -6.94 16.85 16.39
C LYS A 626 -5.74 16.85 17.33
N ASN A 627 -5.72 17.75 18.32
CA ASN A 627 -4.85 17.59 19.48
C ASN A 627 -5.28 16.30 20.21
N MET A 628 -4.35 15.37 20.41
CA MET A 628 -4.59 14.08 21.07
C MET A 628 -3.34 13.68 21.85
N TRP A 629 -3.50 13.38 23.13
CA TRP A 629 -2.47 12.74 23.95
C TRP A 629 -2.83 11.28 24.20
N TYR A 630 -1.85 10.40 24.24
CA TYR A 630 -2.03 8.97 24.47
C TYR A 630 -0.73 8.35 25.01
N GLU A 631 -0.84 7.32 25.84
CA GLU A 631 0.25 6.61 26.52
C GLU A 631 0.56 5.27 25.81
#